data_AF-A0A3S1VV41-F1
#
_entry.id   AF-A0A3S1VV41-F1
#
_cell.length_a   1.000
_cell.length_b   1.000
_cell.length_c   1.000
_cell.angle_alpha   90.00
_cell.angle_beta   90.00
_cell.angle_gamma   90.00
#
_symmetry.space_group_name_H-M   'P 1'
#
loop_
_entity.id
_entity.type
_entity.pdbx_description
1 polymer ?
#
loop_
_entity_poly.entity_id
_entity_poly.type
_entity_poly.pdbx_seq_one_letter_code
_entity_poly.pdbx_strand_id
1 'polypeptide(L)'
;AQLAIVDKRRERPGESEVMNIIGAVAGKDCLLIDDIVDSGGTLCNAADALLANGATSVTAYITHGVLSGGAVARISGSKLQELVITDSIQPTQGVLDAPNIRVISIAALMGEAISRTATEESVSSLFD
;
A
#
# COMPACT_ATOMS: atom_id res chain seq x y z
N ALA A 1 18.97 11.30 -0.84
CA ALA A 1 18.45 9.92 -0.78
C ALA A 1 17.14 9.84 -1.56
N GLN A 2 16.89 8.73 -2.25
CA GLN A 2 15.61 8.46 -2.93
C GLN A 2 14.55 7.86 -2.00
N LEU A 3 14.94 7.45 -0.79
CA LEU A 3 14.04 6.93 0.24
C LEU A 3 13.62 8.07 1.19
N ALA A 4 12.35 8.06 1.57
CA ALA A 4 11.79 8.84 2.66
C ALA A 4 11.02 7.92 3.61
N ILE A 5 10.96 8.26 4.89
CA ILE A 5 10.25 7.50 5.92
C ILE A 5 9.14 8.38 6.48
N VAL A 6 7.92 7.83 6.53
CA VAL A 6 6.79 8.44 7.22
C VAL A 6 6.78 7.89 8.65
N ASP A 7 7.32 8.67 9.59
CA ASP A 7 7.36 8.34 11.01
C ASP A 7 6.05 8.79 11.67
N LYS A 8 5.21 7.83 12.01
CA LYS A 8 3.94 8.06 12.71
C LYS A 8 4.19 8.18 14.21
N ARG A 9 3.97 9.36 14.78
CA ARG A 9 4.06 9.58 16.22
C ARG A 9 2.70 9.78 16.85
N ARG A 10 2.51 9.19 18.03
CA ARG A 10 1.38 9.41 18.93
C ARG A 10 1.92 9.87 20.27
N GLU A 11 1.57 11.06 20.71
CA GLU A 11 1.99 11.56 22.02
C GLU A 11 1.13 10.96 23.15
N ARG A 12 -0.17 10.73 22.90
CA ARG A 12 -1.08 10.09 23.87
C ARG A 12 -2.16 9.24 23.19
N PRO A 13 -2.77 8.28 23.93
CA PRO A 13 -3.95 7.56 23.44
C PRO A 13 -5.09 8.54 23.13
N GLY A 14 -5.59 8.52 21.90
CA GLY A 14 -6.74 9.33 21.47
C GLY A 14 -6.41 10.71 20.88
N GLU A 15 -5.14 11.12 20.83
CA GLU A 15 -4.72 12.36 20.14
C GLU A 15 -4.47 12.12 18.63
N SER A 16 -4.64 13.18 17.83
CA SER A 16 -4.42 13.16 16.38
C SER A 16 -2.99 12.74 16.04
N GLU A 17 -2.88 11.84 15.07
CA GLU A 17 -1.61 11.27 14.62
C GLU A 17 -0.81 12.32 13.84
N VAL A 18 0.44 12.57 14.24
CA VAL A 18 1.35 13.44 13.49
C VAL A 18 2.24 12.56 12.62
N MET A 19 2.25 12.84 11.32
CA MET A 19 3.11 12.15 10.35
C MET A 19 4.34 13.02 10.09
N ASN A 20 5.50 12.59 10.58
CA ASN A 20 6.77 13.26 10.30
C ASN A 20 7.44 12.63 9.08
N ILE A 21 7.86 13.45 8.12
CA ILE A 21 8.51 12.96 6.89
C ILE A 21 10.01 13.15 7.01
N ILE A 22 10.73 12.03 7.08
CA ILE A 22 12.18 11.99 7.10
C ILE A 22 12.66 11.72 5.69
N GLY A 23 13.06 12.78 4.98
CA GLY A 23 13.53 12.71 3.58
C GLY A 23 12.95 13.84 2.71
N ALA A 24 13.51 14.02 1.52
CA ALA A 24 13.07 15.07 0.59
C ALA A 24 12.07 14.52 -0.44
N VAL A 25 10.82 14.99 -0.37
CA VAL A 25 9.70 14.52 -1.21
C VAL A 25 9.15 15.60 -2.15
N ALA A 26 9.51 16.86 -1.95
CA ALA A 26 9.03 17.98 -2.75
C ALA A 26 9.36 17.82 -4.25
N GLY A 27 8.35 18.00 -5.10
CA GLY A 27 8.43 17.88 -6.56
C GLY A 27 8.58 16.44 -7.07
N LYS A 28 8.31 15.42 -6.24
CA LYS A 28 8.48 14.01 -6.60
C LYS A 28 7.17 13.24 -6.54
N ASP A 29 7.04 12.25 -7.41
CA ASP A 29 6.05 11.19 -7.28
C ASP A 29 6.51 10.23 -6.17
N CYS A 30 5.68 10.03 -5.16
CA CYS A 30 6.01 9.20 -4.00
C CYS A 30 5.32 7.85 -4.10
N LEU A 31 6.10 6.77 -3.94
CA LEU A 31 5.60 5.41 -3.83
C LEU A 31 5.59 5.00 -2.35
N LEU A 32 4.39 4.81 -1.79
CA LEU A 32 4.22 4.24 -0.46
C LEU A 32 4.22 2.72 -0.57
N ILE A 33 5.12 2.07 0.16
CA ILE A 33 5.25 0.61 0.20
C ILE A 33 4.93 0.13 1.62
N ASP A 34 4.06 -0.85 1.75
CA ASP A 34 3.74 -1.52 3.02
C ASP A 34 3.34 -2.97 2.75
N ASP A 35 3.31 -3.80 3.79
CA ASP A 35 2.90 -5.21 3.66
C ASP A 35 1.37 -5.36 3.65
N ILE A 36 0.65 -4.63 4.50
CA ILE A 36 -0.79 -4.82 4.73
C ILE A 36 -1.54 -3.51 4.93
N VAL A 37 -2.76 -3.44 4.39
CA VAL A 37 -3.70 -2.33 4.64
C VAL A 37 -5.03 -2.87 5.16
N ASP A 38 -5.39 -2.45 6.36
CA ASP A 38 -6.66 -2.80 7.01
C ASP A 38 -7.69 -1.66 6.89
N SER A 39 -7.71 -0.71 7.82
CA SER A 39 -8.65 0.42 7.75
C SER A 39 -8.28 1.48 6.69
N GLY A 40 -7.06 1.48 6.16
CA GLY A 40 -6.58 2.53 5.23
C GLY A 40 -6.31 3.90 5.86
N GLY A 41 -6.57 4.09 7.15
CA GLY A 41 -6.38 5.39 7.83
C GLY A 41 -4.92 5.87 7.81
N THR A 42 -3.97 5.00 8.20
CA THR A 42 -2.54 5.32 8.16
C THR A 42 -2.07 5.69 6.76
N LEU A 43 -2.54 4.94 5.75
CA LEU A 43 -2.14 5.13 4.36
C LEU A 43 -2.64 6.48 3.80
N CYS A 44 -3.91 6.82 4.03
CA CYS A 44 -4.45 8.12 3.64
C CYS A 44 -3.74 9.28 4.35
N ASN A 45 -3.50 9.15 5.66
CA ASN A 45 -2.77 10.17 6.44
C ASN A 45 -1.33 10.36 5.92
N ALA A 46 -0.65 9.27 5.54
CA ALA A 46 0.67 9.34 4.93
C ALA A 46 0.64 10.07 3.58
N ALA A 47 -0.34 9.77 2.74
CA ALA A 47 -0.52 10.46 1.46
C ALA A 47 -0.78 11.95 1.64
N ASP A 48 -1.67 12.32 2.57
CA ASP A 48 -1.94 13.73 2.90
C ASP A 48 -0.67 14.46 3.37
N ALA A 49 0.12 13.82 4.24
CA ALA A 49 1.36 14.40 4.74
C ALA A 49 2.39 14.59 3.61
N LEU A 50 2.55 13.61 2.72
CA LEU A 50 3.47 13.67 1.59
C LEU A 50 3.12 14.82 0.64
N LEU A 51 1.84 14.94 0.28
CA LEU A 51 1.34 16.01 -0.58
C LEU A 51 1.49 17.39 0.10
N ALA A 52 1.22 17.48 1.40
CA ALA A 52 1.44 18.71 2.16
C ALA A 52 2.92 19.14 2.21
N ASN A 53 3.86 18.18 2.10
CA ASN A 53 5.30 18.44 2.01
C ASN A 53 5.79 18.59 0.55
N GLY A 54 4.86 18.78 -0.39
CA GLY A 54 5.15 19.14 -1.77
C GLY A 54 5.38 17.97 -2.72
N ALA A 55 5.04 16.74 -2.34
CA ALA A 55 5.01 15.63 -3.30
C ALA A 55 4.06 15.94 -4.47
N THR A 56 4.44 15.54 -5.67
CA THR A 56 3.65 15.73 -6.90
C THR A 56 2.45 14.78 -6.92
N SER A 57 2.66 13.53 -6.52
CA SER A 57 1.64 12.50 -6.44
C SER A 57 2.01 11.46 -5.37
N VAL A 58 1.03 10.67 -4.95
CA VAL A 58 1.25 9.55 -4.04
C VAL A 58 0.50 8.34 -4.54
N THR A 59 1.22 7.25 -4.81
CA THR A 59 0.67 5.93 -5.14
C THR A 59 1.11 4.93 -4.09
N ALA A 60 0.22 4.04 -3.68
CA ALA A 60 0.52 3.00 -2.70
C ALA A 60 0.60 1.62 -3.35
N TYR A 61 1.62 0.83 -2.99
CA TYR A 61 1.74 -0.59 -3.34
C TYR A 61 1.77 -1.40 -2.06
N ILE A 62 0.76 -2.24 -1.87
CA ILE A 62 0.54 -2.99 -0.63
C ILE A 62 0.31 -4.46 -0.98
N THR A 63 0.99 -5.40 -0.31
CA THR A 63 0.79 -6.82 -0.63
C THR A 63 -0.63 -7.27 -0.27
N HIS A 64 -1.08 -7.03 0.96
CA HIS A 64 -2.31 -7.56 1.49
C HIS A 64 -3.38 -6.46 1.69
N GLY A 65 -4.42 -6.48 0.84
CA GLY A 65 -5.56 -5.57 0.98
C GLY A 65 -6.67 -6.15 1.84
N VAL A 66 -6.60 -6.02 3.17
CA VAL A 66 -7.69 -6.44 4.08
C VAL A 66 -8.91 -5.53 3.91
N LEU A 67 -8.67 -4.21 3.82
CA LEU A 67 -9.66 -3.19 3.48
C LEU A 67 -10.98 -3.30 4.27
N SER A 68 -10.89 -3.42 5.59
CA SER A 68 -12.06 -3.63 6.44
C SER A 68 -12.90 -2.36 6.66
N GLY A 69 -14.19 -2.58 6.96
CA GLY A 69 -15.14 -1.50 7.27
C GLY A 69 -15.25 -0.48 6.13
N GLY A 70 -15.11 0.80 6.44
CA GLY A 70 -15.19 1.89 5.47
C GLY A 70 -13.90 2.15 4.66
N ALA A 71 -12.94 1.21 4.64
CA ALA A 71 -11.64 1.42 4.02
C ALA A 71 -11.72 1.73 2.51
N VAL A 72 -12.52 0.99 1.74
CA VAL A 72 -12.69 1.22 0.30
C VAL A 72 -13.16 2.65 0.02
N ALA A 73 -14.25 3.07 0.67
CA ALA A 73 -14.78 4.42 0.53
C ALA A 73 -13.76 5.49 0.95
N ARG A 74 -12.99 5.23 2.02
CA ARG A 74 -11.91 6.12 2.48
C ARG A 74 -10.82 6.27 1.43
N ILE A 75 -10.35 5.17 0.83
CA ILE A 75 -9.34 5.18 -0.22
C ILE A 75 -9.86 5.90 -1.47
N SER A 76 -11.08 5.58 -1.91
CA SER A 76 -11.70 6.22 -3.07
C SER A 76 -11.95 7.72 -2.90
N GLY A 77 -12.19 8.18 -1.67
CA GLY A 77 -12.31 9.60 -1.33
C GLY A 77 -10.99 10.28 -0.95
N SER A 78 -9.87 9.57 -0.96
CA SER A 78 -8.57 10.10 -0.54
C SER A 78 -7.83 10.82 -1.67
N LYS A 79 -6.66 11.39 -1.34
CA LYS A 79 -5.75 12.00 -2.34
C LYS A 79 -4.74 11.03 -2.92
N LEU A 80 -4.84 9.73 -2.62
CA LEU A 80 -4.05 8.72 -3.31
C LEU A 80 -4.42 8.73 -4.79
N GLN A 81 -3.39 8.79 -5.64
CA GLN A 81 -3.57 8.62 -7.08
C GLN A 81 -4.05 7.20 -7.39
N GLU A 82 -3.43 6.20 -6.77
CA GLU A 82 -3.79 4.81 -6.92
C GLU A 82 -3.37 4.02 -5.66
N LEU A 83 -4.18 3.04 -5.25
CA LEU A 83 -3.81 1.95 -4.36
C LEU A 83 -3.70 0.67 -5.18
N VAL A 84 -2.52 0.08 -5.19
CA VAL A 84 -2.24 -1.19 -5.84
C VAL A 84 -2.14 -2.27 -4.78
N ILE A 85 -2.94 -3.33 -4.92
CA ILE A 85 -2.93 -4.49 -4.03
C ILE A 85 -2.75 -5.79 -4.80
N THR A 86 -2.39 -6.88 -4.12
CA THR A 86 -2.46 -8.21 -4.71
C THR A 86 -3.80 -8.90 -4.48
N ASP A 87 -4.08 -9.97 -5.21
CA ASP A 87 -5.20 -10.89 -4.95
C ASP A 87 -4.91 -11.93 -3.85
N SER A 88 -3.90 -11.70 -2.98
CA SER A 88 -3.62 -12.55 -1.81
C SER A 88 -4.80 -12.64 -0.83
N ILE A 89 -5.67 -11.63 -0.82
CA ILE A 89 -6.99 -11.64 -0.20
C ILE A 89 -8.00 -11.41 -1.32
N GLN A 90 -9.05 -12.22 -1.38
CA GLN A 90 -10.07 -12.11 -2.42
C GLN A 90 -10.69 -10.70 -2.42
N PRO A 91 -10.58 -9.92 -3.50
CA PRO A 91 -11.13 -8.58 -3.56
C PRO A 91 -12.66 -8.65 -3.54
N THR A 92 -13.28 -7.77 -2.74
CA THR A 92 -14.74 -7.61 -2.75
C THR A 92 -15.18 -6.83 -3.98
N GLN A 93 -16.47 -6.88 -4.32
CA GLN A 93 -17.00 -6.09 -5.44
C GLN A 93 -16.72 -4.59 -5.26
N GLY A 94 -16.81 -4.06 -4.04
CA GLY A 94 -16.48 -2.66 -3.77
C GLY A 94 -15.02 -2.31 -4.07
N VAL A 95 -14.08 -3.24 -3.87
CA VAL A 95 -12.68 -3.06 -4.27
C VAL A 95 -12.54 -3.00 -5.79
N LEU A 96 -13.25 -3.89 -6.51
CA LEU A 96 -13.20 -3.96 -7.97
C LEU A 96 -13.87 -2.75 -8.64
N ASP A 97 -14.89 -2.18 -8.01
CA ASP A 97 -15.62 -1.01 -8.51
C ASP A 97 -14.92 0.31 -8.14
N ALA A 98 -13.95 0.29 -7.23
CA ALA A 98 -13.27 1.49 -6.78
C ALA A 98 -12.38 2.06 -7.91
N PRO A 99 -12.51 3.36 -8.24
CA PRO A 99 -11.86 3.95 -9.42
C PRO A 99 -10.33 4.05 -9.29
N ASN A 100 -9.80 3.98 -8.07
CA ASN A 100 -8.39 4.17 -7.76
C ASN A 100 -7.79 2.97 -7.00
N ILE A 101 -8.43 1.80 -7.05
CA ILE A 101 -7.86 0.56 -6.51
C ILE A 101 -7.61 -0.41 -7.67
N ARG A 102 -6.36 -0.86 -7.81
CA ARG A 102 -5.96 -1.83 -8.83
C ARG A 102 -5.46 -3.10 -8.16
N VAL A 103 -5.95 -4.24 -8.64
CA VAL A 103 -5.56 -5.57 -8.15
C VAL A 103 -4.58 -6.22 -9.13
N ILE A 104 -3.46 -6.73 -8.62
CA ILE A 104 -2.47 -7.51 -9.37
C ILE A 104 -2.55 -8.97 -8.92
N SER A 105 -2.65 -9.90 -9.88
CA SER A 105 -2.66 -11.31 -9.51
C SER A 105 -1.28 -11.83 -9.14
N ILE A 106 -1.20 -12.57 -8.03
CA ILE A 106 -0.02 -13.35 -7.62
C ILE A 106 -0.17 -14.85 -7.97
N ALA A 107 -1.23 -15.24 -8.69
CA ALA A 107 -1.52 -16.64 -9.00
C ALA A 107 -0.36 -17.34 -9.73
N ALA A 108 0.30 -16.66 -10.68
CA ALA A 108 1.45 -17.21 -11.40
C ALA A 108 2.65 -17.48 -10.47
N LEU A 109 2.96 -16.53 -9.59
CA LEU A 109 4.03 -16.66 -8.60
C LEU A 109 3.75 -17.82 -7.62
N MET A 110 2.52 -17.90 -7.12
CA MET A 110 2.10 -18.98 -6.23
C MET A 110 2.11 -20.34 -6.91
N GLY A 111 1.63 -20.42 -8.16
CA GLY A 111 1.64 -21.65 -8.95
C GLY A 111 3.06 -22.17 -9.20
N GLU A 112 4.00 -21.27 -9.52
CA GLU A 112 5.40 -21.62 -9.71
C GLU A 112 6.07 -22.09 -8.41
N ALA A 113 5.80 -21.41 -7.28
CA ALA A 113 6.32 -21.83 -5.98
C ALA A 113 5.83 -23.24 -5.59
N ILE A 114 4.56 -23.54 -5.83
CA ILE A 114 3.97 -24.88 -5.62
C ILE A 114 4.63 -25.91 -6.55
N SER A 115 4.78 -25.59 -7.84
CA SER A 115 5.40 -26.47 -8.84
C SER A 115 6.82 -26.86 -8.42
N ARG A 116 7.65 -25.86 -8.08
CA ARG A 116 9.04 -26.08 -7.65
C ARG A 116 9.13 -26.89 -6.36
N THR A 117 8.22 -26.64 -5.41
CA THR A 117 8.16 -27.44 -4.19
C THR A 117 7.85 -28.91 -4.49
N ALA A 118 6.95 -29.16 -5.45
CA ALA A 118 6.58 -30.51 -5.86
C ALA A 118 7.68 -31.21 -6.69
N THR A 119 8.50 -30.46 -7.43
CA THR A 119 9.60 -30.99 -8.26
C THR A 119 10.97 -30.90 -7.59
N GLU A 120 11.03 -30.52 -6.30
CA GLU A 120 12.27 -30.33 -5.52
C GLU A 120 13.25 -29.31 -6.15
N GLU A 121 12.70 -28.31 -6.84
CA GLU A 121 13.45 -27.21 -7.43
C GLU A 121 13.58 -26.02 -6.47
N SER A 122 14.53 -25.13 -6.76
CA SER A 122 14.81 -23.96 -5.92
C SER A 122 13.67 -22.92 -5.98
N VAL A 123 12.93 -22.79 -4.88
CA VAL A 123 11.97 -21.68 -4.68
C VAL A 123 12.69 -20.34 -4.57
N SER A 124 13.91 -20.30 -4.02
CA SER A 124 14.66 -19.05 -3.82
C SER A 124 14.94 -18.31 -5.13
N SER A 125 15.07 -19.03 -6.25
CA SER A 125 15.24 -18.41 -7.58
C SER A 125 14.00 -17.72 -8.14
N LEU A 126 12.91 -17.62 -7.38
CA LEU A 126 11.77 -16.74 -7.68
C LEU A 126 11.97 -15.30 -7.19
N PHE A 127 13.02 -15.03 -6.40
CA PHE A 127 13.23 -13.76 -5.72
C PHE A 127 14.35 -12.89 -6.33
N ASP A 128 14.82 -13.22 -7.53
CA ASP A 128 15.89 -12.52 -8.25
C ASP A 128 15.51 -12.20 -9.71
#